data_AF-G5JRM2-F1
#
_entry.id   AF-G5JRM2-F1
#
_cell.length_a   1.000
_cell.length_b   1.000
_cell.length_c   1.000
_cell.angle_alpha   90.00
_cell.angle_beta   90.00
_cell.angle_gamma   90.00
#
_symmetry.space_group_name_H-M   'P 1'
#
loop_
_entity.id
_entity.type
_entity.pdbx_description
1 polymer ?
#
loop_
_entity_poly.entity_id
_entity_poly.type
_entity_poly.pdbx_seq_one_letter_code
_entity_poly.pdbx_strand_id
1 'polypeptide(L)'
;MTFKKIIKLLTVVFVSIFLVSCGLLNVSKTHKNNQTKMSSKLTVTKIHDSIIRNKTTEQDLVNQFGNPDEKVMDSSRAEELYYNDNDNEGGTLDRLDDKTDYFDTEKYVKENYDDGNRFSSCYIYRGNKLGVEYVRFFIKDGLVRNYTYGDIIDKTAAKKDKYLRQIID
;
A
#
# COMPACT_ATOMS: atom_id res chain seq x y z
N MET A 1 -4.55 -0.88 62.76
CA MET A 1 -5.26 -0.77 61.47
C MET A 1 -6.10 -2.02 61.28
N THR A 2 -7.43 -1.95 61.37
CA THR A 2 -8.31 -3.13 61.40
C THR A 2 -8.35 -3.85 60.06
N PHE A 3 -8.24 -5.18 60.07
CA PHE A 3 -8.20 -6.10 58.91
C PHE A 3 -9.21 -5.77 57.78
N LYS A 4 -10.41 -5.28 58.14
CA LYS A 4 -11.44 -4.80 57.20
C LYS A 4 -11.01 -3.63 56.29
N LYS A 5 -10.10 -2.76 56.75
CA LYS A 5 -9.59 -1.62 55.96
C LYS A 5 -8.56 -2.05 54.92
N ILE A 6 -7.79 -3.11 55.20
CA ILE A 6 -6.76 -3.64 54.29
C ILE A 6 -7.43 -4.39 53.12
N ILE A 7 -8.49 -5.16 53.39
CA ILE A 7 -9.25 -5.88 52.35
C ILE A 7 -9.93 -4.91 51.36
N LYS A 8 -10.52 -3.80 51.86
CA LYS A 8 -11.10 -2.76 51.00
C LYS A 8 -10.05 -2.07 50.11
N LEU A 9 -8.83 -1.88 50.62
CA LEU A 9 -7.76 -1.27 49.84
C LEU A 9 -7.29 -2.20 48.70
N LEU A 10 -7.16 -3.51 48.98
CA LEU A 10 -6.75 -4.51 47.99
C LEU A 10 -7.80 -4.72 46.89
N THR A 11 -9.09 -4.64 47.20
CA THR A 11 -10.16 -4.78 46.19
C THR A 11 -10.19 -3.61 45.22
N VAL A 12 -9.96 -2.37 45.69
CA VAL A 12 -9.92 -1.20 44.80
C VAL A 12 -8.74 -1.28 43.84
N VAL A 13 -7.56 -1.70 44.30
CA VAL A 13 -6.37 -1.82 43.45
C VAL A 13 -6.55 -2.89 42.35
N PHE A 14 -7.15 -4.05 42.68
CA PHE A 14 -7.42 -5.11 41.71
C PHE A 14 -8.42 -4.69 40.62
N VAL A 15 -9.45 -3.92 40.96
CA VAL A 15 -10.43 -3.42 39.97
C VAL A 15 -9.80 -2.41 39.00
N SER A 16 -8.90 -1.55 39.48
CA SER A 16 -8.17 -0.61 38.62
C SER A 16 -7.21 -1.30 37.64
N ILE A 17 -6.56 -2.41 38.02
CA ILE A 17 -5.64 -3.14 37.13
C ILE A 17 -6.41 -3.91 36.03
N PHE A 18 -7.61 -4.39 36.33
CA PHE A 18 -8.48 -5.06 35.35
C PHE A 18 -9.05 -4.09 34.29
N LEU A 19 -9.34 -2.84 34.66
CA LEU A 19 -9.89 -1.86 33.71
C LEU A 19 -8.84 -1.35 32.71
N VAL A 20 -7.57 -1.23 33.12
CA VAL A 20 -6.47 -0.81 32.22
C VAL A 20 -6.13 -1.90 31.20
N SER A 21 -6.23 -3.17 31.57
CA SER A 21 -5.92 -4.31 30.68
C SER A 21 -7.00 -4.58 29.62
N CYS A 22 -8.27 -4.26 29.89
CA CYS A 22 -9.33 -4.31 28.87
C CYS A 22 -9.22 -3.20 27.81
N GLY A 23 -8.70 -2.02 28.16
CA GLY A 23 -8.49 -0.93 27.20
C GLY A 23 -7.42 -1.24 26.16
N LEU A 24 -6.29 -1.82 26.59
CA LEU A 24 -5.15 -2.17 25.71
C LEU A 24 -5.43 -3.32 24.74
N LEU A 25 -6.28 -4.28 25.13
CA LEU A 25 -6.67 -5.41 24.28
C LEU A 25 -7.64 -5.01 23.15
N ASN A 26 -8.45 -3.97 23.35
CA ASN A 26 -9.37 -3.48 22.31
C ASN A 26 -8.66 -2.60 21.28
N VAL A 27 -7.67 -1.78 21.68
CA VAL A 27 -6.90 -0.94 20.74
C VAL A 27 -6.03 -1.79 19.80
N SER A 28 -5.42 -2.86 20.31
CA SER A 28 -4.57 -3.76 19.50
C SER A 28 -5.35 -4.63 18.50
N LYS A 29 -6.59 -5.04 18.83
CA LYS A 29 -7.45 -5.79 17.90
C LYS A 29 -7.99 -4.92 16.77
N THR A 30 -8.36 -3.67 17.03
CA THR A 30 -8.92 -2.77 15.99
C THR A 30 -7.86 -2.36 14.97
N HIS A 31 -6.61 -2.13 15.38
CA HIS A 31 -5.51 -1.79 14.46
C HIS A 31 -5.10 -2.98 13.58
N LYS A 32 -4.95 -4.18 14.15
CA LYS A 32 -4.60 -5.38 13.37
C LYS A 32 -5.69 -5.74 12.37
N ASN A 33 -6.96 -5.76 12.77
CA ASN A 33 -8.05 -6.18 11.87
C ASN A 33 -8.21 -5.27 10.65
N ASN A 34 -8.04 -3.96 10.80
CA ASN A 34 -8.16 -3.04 9.66
C ASN A 34 -6.94 -3.12 8.72
N GLN A 35 -5.73 -3.25 9.26
CA GLN A 35 -4.52 -3.36 8.46
C GLN A 35 -4.47 -4.67 7.65
N THR A 36 -4.89 -5.81 8.25
CA THR A 36 -4.94 -7.10 7.53
C THR A 36 -6.07 -7.14 6.49
N LYS A 37 -7.18 -6.45 6.72
CA LYS A 37 -8.32 -6.40 5.79
C LYS A 37 -8.08 -5.44 4.62
N MET A 38 -7.32 -4.35 4.80
CA MET A 38 -6.95 -3.42 3.71
C MET A 38 -5.81 -3.94 2.84
N SER A 39 -4.78 -4.59 3.42
CA SER A 39 -3.72 -5.28 2.67
C SER A 39 -4.28 -6.31 1.68
N SER A 40 -5.42 -6.93 1.99
CA SER A 40 -6.06 -7.89 1.10
C SER A 40 -6.60 -7.33 -0.23
N LYS A 41 -6.66 -6.00 -0.37
CA LYS A 41 -7.14 -5.32 -1.58
C LYS A 41 -6.01 -4.88 -2.52
N LEU A 42 -4.75 -4.86 -2.07
CA LEU A 42 -3.63 -4.44 -2.88
C LEU A 42 -3.22 -5.57 -3.84
N THR A 43 -3.71 -5.49 -5.08
CA THR A 43 -3.33 -6.38 -6.18
C THR A 43 -3.19 -5.58 -7.47
N VAL A 44 -2.46 -6.11 -8.45
CA VAL A 44 -2.24 -5.47 -9.76
C VAL A 44 -3.57 -5.19 -10.47
N THR A 45 -4.49 -6.16 -10.46
CA THR A 45 -5.85 -5.98 -11.01
C THR A 45 -6.60 -4.85 -10.30
N LYS A 46 -6.53 -4.78 -8.96
CA LYS A 46 -7.25 -3.74 -8.24
C LYS A 46 -6.68 -2.36 -8.52
N ILE A 47 -5.36 -2.25 -8.67
CA ILE A 47 -4.67 -1.01 -9.04
C ILE A 47 -5.15 -0.55 -10.41
N HIS A 48 -5.05 -1.41 -11.43
CA HIS A 48 -5.55 -1.14 -12.77
C HIS A 48 -7.01 -0.65 -12.78
N ASP A 49 -7.89 -1.34 -12.05
CA ASP A 49 -9.32 -1.04 -12.10
C ASP A 49 -9.70 0.28 -11.42
N SER A 50 -8.94 0.70 -10.40
CA SER A 50 -9.34 1.78 -9.49
C SER A 50 -8.48 3.04 -9.54
N ILE A 51 -7.24 2.94 -10.00
CA ILE A 51 -6.37 4.10 -10.16
C ILE A 51 -6.67 4.80 -11.48
N ILE A 52 -6.85 6.12 -11.40
CA ILE A 52 -6.98 6.98 -12.55
C ILE A 52 -5.82 7.97 -12.49
N ARG A 53 -4.85 7.82 -13.37
CA ARG A 53 -3.68 8.70 -13.42
C ARG A 53 -4.11 10.15 -13.62
N ASN A 54 -3.42 11.07 -12.96
CA ASN A 54 -3.73 12.50 -12.92
C ASN A 54 -5.09 12.84 -12.28
N LYS A 55 -5.65 11.93 -11.48
CA LYS A 55 -6.90 12.15 -10.75
C LYS A 55 -6.90 11.54 -9.36
N THR A 56 -6.39 10.33 -9.20
CA THR A 56 -6.29 9.69 -7.88
C THR A 56 -5.31 10.46 -7.00
N THR A 57 -5.75 10.81 -5.79
CA THR A 57 -4.93 11.55 -4.81
C THR A 57 -4.12 10.61 -3.90
N GLU A 58 -3.13 11.15 -3.20
CA GLU A 58 -2.44 10.44 -2.11
C GLU A 58 -3.40 9.90 -1.05
N GLN A 59 -4.43 10.68 -0.69
CA GLN A 59 -5.42 10.27 0.30
C GLN A 59 -6.30 9.12 -0.22
N ASP A 60 -6.60 9.10 -1.53
CA ASP A 60 -7.32 7.98 -2.14
C ASP A 60 -6.51 6.68 -2.08
N LEU A 61 -5.18 6.75 -2.27
CA LEU A 61 -4.31 5.58 -2.08
C LEU A 61 -4.42 5.05 -0.65
N VAL A 62 -4.35 5.95 0.33
CA VAL A 62 -4.46 5.59 1.75
C VAL A 62 -5.83 4.98 2.07
N ASN A 63 -6.90 5.57 1.55
CA ASN A 63 -8.27 5.08 1.76
C ASN A 63 -8.52 3.70 1.11
N GLN A 64 -7.85 3.42 -0.01
CA GLN A 64 -8.05 2.17 -0.75
C GLN A 64 -7.16 1.03 -0.23
N PHE A 65 -5.90 1.32 0.03
CA PHE A 65 -4.87 0.31 0.29
C PHE A 65 -4.26 0.39 1.70
N GLY A 66 -4.54 1.47 2.43
CA GLY A 66 -3.98 1.73 3.76
C GLY A 66 -2.74 2.62 3.68
N ASN A 67 -2.04 2.77 4.80
CA ASN A 67 -0.79 3.52 4.79
C ASN A 67 0.28 2.78 3.96
N PRO A 68 1.10 3.50 3.18
CA PRO A 68 2.26 2.91 2.53
C PRO A 68 3.26 2.43 3.59
N ASP A 69 4.06 1.44 3.22
CA ASP A 69 5.18 0.97 4.06
C ASP A 69 6.30 2.00 4.12
N GLU A 70 6.50 2.76 3.03
CA GLU A 70 7.49 3.83 2.94
C GLU A 70 6.96 5.00 2.10
N LYS A 71 7.30 6.22 2.52
CA LYS A 71 7.09 7.44 1.74
C LYS A 71 8.43 8.09 1.43
N VAL A 72 8.76 8.24 0.17
CA VAL A 72 9.93 8.97 -0.31
C VAL A 72 9.46 10.36 -0.72
N MET A 73 9.75 11.36 0.10
CA MET A 73 9.31 12.75 -0.12
C MET A 73 10.34 13.60 -0.90
N ASP A 74 11.50 13.02 -1.22
CA ASP A 74 12.55 13.66 -2.01
C ASP A 74 12.30 13.43 -3.51
N SER A 75 12.20 14.52 -4.29
CA SER A 75 11.86 14.43 -5.71
C SER A 75 12.93 13.72 -6.54
N SER A 76 14.21 13.98 -6.25
CA SER A 76 15.32 13.37 -7.00
C SER A 76 15.37 11.87 -6.78
N ARG A 77 15.19 11.41 -5.54
CA ARG A 77 15.08 9.99 -5.23
C ARG A 77 13.82 9.35 -5.79
N ALA A 78 12.69 10.06 -5.82
CA ALA A 78 11.47 9.55 -6.45
C ALA A 78 11.66 9.35 -7.97
N GLU A 79 12.36 10.26 -8.64
CA GLU A 79 12.71 10.12 -10.06
C GLU A 79 13.72 8.99 -10.31
N GLU A 80 14.75 8.86 -9.48
CA GLU A 80 15.71 7.75 -9.55
C GLU A 80 14.99 6.40 -9.47
N LEU A 81 14.09 6.23 -8.50
CA LEU A 81 13.30 5.00 -8.35
C LEU A 81 12.42 4.72 -9.58
N TYR A 82 11.88 5.76 -10.21
CA TYR A 82 11.08 5.61 -11.43
C TYR A 82 11.92 5.10 -12.59
N TYR A 83 13.08 5.72 -12.85
CA TYR A 83 13.95 5.31 -13.95
C TYR A 83 14.51 3.90 -13.74
N ASN A 84 14.90 3.55 -12.51
CA ASN A 84 15.35 2.20 -12.18
C ASN A 84 14.29 1.12 -12.47
N ASP A 85 13.01 1.42 -12.24
CA ASP A 85 11.92 0.48 -12.55
C ASP A 85 11.59 0.46 -14.04
N ASN A 86 11.65 1.61 -14.72
CA ASN A 86 11.27 1.77 -16.12
C ASN A 86 12.35 1.25 -17.09
N ASP A 87 13.61 1.22 -16.66
CA ASP A 87 14.73 0.72 -17.46
C ASP A 87 15.01 -0.78 -17.21
N ASN A 88 14.18 -1.45 -16.39
CA ASN A 88 14.33 -2.88 -16.07
C ASN A 88 13.74 -3.77 -17.17
N GLU A 89 14.55 -4.01 -18.21
CA GLU A 89 14.18 -4.88 -19.33
C GLU A 89 13.75 -6.28 -18.87
N GLY A 90 12.60 -6.74 -19.35
CA GLY A 90 12.02 -8.03 -18.99
C GLY A 90 11.47 -8.09 -17.56
N GLY A 91 11.33 -6.95 -16.87
CA GLY A 91 10.66 -6.83 -15.59
C GLY A 91 9.15 -7.08 -15.66
N THR A 92 8.45 -6.88 -14.54
CA THR A 92 7.00 -7.09 -14.47
C THR A 92 6.24 -6.17 -15.44
N LEU A 93 6.66 -4.91 -15.60
CA LEU A 93 5.99 -3.96 -16.50
C LEU A 93 6.10 -4.38 -17.97
N ASP A 94 7.31 -4.67 -18.44
CA ASP A 94 7.54 -5.14 -19.82
C ASP A 94 6.70 -6.38 -20.15
N ARG A 95 6.66 -7.35 -19.23
CA ARG A 95 5.85 -8.56 -19.44
C ARG A 95 4.36 -8.27 -19.46
N LEU A 96 3.89 -7.30 -18.66
CA LEU A 96 2.49 -6.85 -18.71
C LEU A 96 2.17 -6.20 -20.05
N ASP A 97 3.09 -5.40 -20.59
CA ASP A 97 2.95 -4.77 -21.91
C ASP A 97 2.90 -5.81 -23.03
N ASP A 98 3.86 -6.73 -23.04
CA ASP A 98 4.00 -7.73 -24.10
C ASP A 98 2.86 -8.75 -24.17
N LYS A 99 2.28 -9.09 -23.01
CA LYS A 99 1.39 -10.26 -22.88
C LYS A 99 -0.04 -9.92 -22.48
N THR A 100 -0.36 -8.66 -22.22
CA THR A 100 -1.70 -8.26 -21.74
C THR A 100 -2.14 -6.90 -22.30
N ASP A 101 -3.43 -6.58 -22.14
CA ASP A 101 -4.01 -5.27 -22.47
C ASP A 101 -3.85 -4.25 -21.33
N TYR A 102 -2.89 -4.47 -20.42
CA TYR A 102 -2.79 -3.73 -19.16
C TYR A 102 -2.69 -2.22 -19.39
N PHE A 103 -1.68 -1.76 -20.14
CA PHE A 103 -1.47 -0.32 -20.37
C PHE A 103 -2.46 0.28 -21.37
N ASP A 104 -2.92 -0.51 -22.34
CA ASP A 104 -3.93 -0.10 -23.33
C ASP A 104 -5.28 0.27 -22.69
N THR A 105 -5.60 -0.35 -21.55
CA THR A 105 -6.88 -0.17 -20.86
C THR A 105 -6.77 0.66 -19.57
N GLU A 106 -5.59 1.23 -19.30
CA GLU A 106 -5.38 2.13 -18.17
C GLU A 106 -6.20 3.42 -18.27
N LYS A 107 -6.66 3.89 -17.11
CA LYS A 107 -7.45 5.12 -17.00
C LYS A 107 -6.54 6.29 -16.66
N TYR A 108 -6.61 7.35 -17.46
CA TYR A 108 -5.90 8.60 -17.19
C TYR A 108 -6.72 9.83 -17.58
N VAL A 109 -6.49 10.94 -16.88
CA VAL A 109 -6.96 12.26 -17.30
C VAL A 109 -5.83 12.94 -18.06
N LYS A 110 -6.07 13.33 -19.31
CA LYS A 110 -5.08 14.02 -20.13
C LYS A 110 -4.71 15.36 -19.50
N GLU A 111 -3.42 15.66 -19.43
CA GLU A 111 -2.89 16.95 -19.00
C GLU A 111 -2.16 17.65 -20.13
N ASN A 112 -2.06 18.98 -20.01
CA ASN A 112 -1.17 19.79 -20.81
C ASN A 112 0.21 19.78 -20.15
N TYR A 113 1.22 19.43 -20.92
CA TYR A 113 2.59 19.23 -20.46
C TYR A 113 3.17 20.46 -19.77
N ASP A 114 3.85 20.25 -18.65
CA ASP A 114 4.81 21.21 -18.08
C ASP A 114 6.09 20.45 -17.71
N ASP A 115 7.21 20.92 -18.28
CA ASP A 115 8.52 20.24 -18.38
C ASP A 115 9.36 20.29 -17.07
N GLY A 116 8.70 20.40 -15.92
CA GLY A 116 9.36 20.34 -14.60
C GLY A 116 9.64 18.90 -14.13
N ASN A 117 10.19 18.76 -12.91
CA ASN A 117 10.37 17.47 -12.24
C ASN A 117 9.12 16.59 -12.39
N ARG A 118 9.32 15.32 -12.75
CA ARG A 118 8.24 14.39 -13.08
C ARG A 118 7.47 13.99 -11.83
N PHE A 119 8.14 13.91 -10.68
CA PHE A 119 7.55 13.45 -9.43
C PHE A 119 8.04 14.26 -8.23
N SER A 120 7.11 14.58 -7.33
CA SER A 120 7.34 15.20 -6.03
C SER A 120 7.62 14.18 -4.92
N SER A 121 7.04 12.99 -5.01
CA SER A 121 7.21 11.94 -4.01
C SER A 121 6.86 10.56 -4.58
N CYS A 122 7.19 9.51 -3.83
CA CYS A 122 6.86 8.12 -4.15
C CYS A 122 6.34 7.39 -2.91
N TYR A 123 5.21 6.69 -3.08
CA TYR A 123 4.56 5.90 -2.04
C TYR A 123 4.79 4.42 -2.35
N ILE A 124 5.44 3.71 -1.44
CA ILE A 124 5.84 2.31 -1.64
C ILE A 124 4.96 1.41 -0.78
N TYR A 125 4.30 0.46 -1.43
CA TYR A 125 3.43 -0.53 -0.81
C TYR A 125 3.96 -1.93 -1.05
N ARG A 126 3.82 -2.79 -0.04
CA ARG A 126 4.16 -4.21 -0.05
C ARG A 126 2.99 -4.98 0.54
N GLY A 127 2.85 -6.26 0.18
CA GLY A 127 1.78 -7.06 0.74
C GLY A 127 1.80 -8.52 0.33
N ASN A 128 1.40 -9.38 1.26
CA ASN A 128 1.45 -10.83 1.06
C ASN A 128 0.52 -11.36 -0.05
N LYS A 129 -0.44 -10.55 -0.52
CA LYS A 129 -1.36 -10.93 -1.62
C LYS A 129 -1.03 -10.27 -2.95
N LEU A 130 -0.02 -9.40 -2.98
CA LEU A 130 0.34 -8.61 -4.15
C LEU A 130 1.00 -9.47 -5.24
N GLY A 131 1.76 -10.50 -4.84
CA GLY A 131 2.46 -11.39 -5.77
C GLY A 131 3.77 -10.81 -6.34
N VAL A 132 3.92 -9.48 -6.33
CA VAL A 132 5.15 -8.76 -6.62
C VAL A 132 5.79 -8.18 -5.37
N GLU A 133 7.08 -7.85 -5.44
CA GLU A 133 7.90 -7.36 -4.33
C GLU A 133 7.35 -6.07 -3.74
N TYR A 134 6.93 -5.15 -4.61
CA TYR A 134 6.35 -3.87 -4.24
C TYR A 134 5.46 -3.30 -5.35
N VAL A 135 4.67 -2.31 -4.97
CA VAL A 135 4.08 -1.32 -5.87
C VAL A 135 4.63 0.04 -5.46
N ARG A 136 5.06 0.84 -6.43
CA ARG A 136 5.39 2.25 -6.21
C ARG A 136 4.37 3.11 -6.92
N PHE A 137 3.78 4.06 -6.20
CA PHE A 137 2.98 5.14 -6.79
C PHE A 137 3.79 6.42 -6.79
N PHE A 138 4.03 6.97 -7.97
CA PHE A 138 4.77 8.21 -8.15
C PHE A 138 3.81 9.39 -8.22
N ILE A 139 4.05 10.39 -7.38
CA ILE A 139 3.11 11.46 -7.09
C ILE A 139 3.69 12.79 -7.56
N LYS A 140 2.88 13.64 -8.19
CA LYS A 140 3.19 15.04 -8.48
C LYS A 140 1.93 15.87 -8.21
N ASP A 141 2.10 16.99 -7.53
CA ASP A 141 1.00 17.89 -7.13
C ASP A 141 -0.11 17.18 -6.34
N GLY A 142 0.25 16.20 -5.51
CA GLY A 142 -0.70 15.42 -4.70
C GLY A 142 -1.47 14.34 -5.47
N LEU A 143 -1.17 14.14 -6.76
CA LEU A 143 -1.85 13.20 -7.65
C LEU A 143 -0.93 12.09 -8.12
N VAL A 144 -1.49 10.88 -8.26
CA VAL A 144 -0.80 9.74 -8.87
C VAL A 144 -0.54 10.02 -10.34
N ARG A 145 0.73 10.17 -10.71
CA ARG A 145 1.19 10.38 -12.09
C ARG A 145 1.56 9.10 -12.79
N ASN A 146 2.17 8.18 -12.06
CA ASN A 146 2.54 6.87 -12.58
C ASN A 146 2.61 5.84 -11.44
N TYR A 147 2.71 4.57 -11.79
CA TYR A 147 3.02 3.51 -10.85
C TYR A 147 3.84 2.41 -11.52
N THR A 148 4.62 1.69 -10.72
CA THR A 148 5.47 0.58 -11.17
C THR A 148 5.36 -0.60 -10.22
N TYR A 149 5.80 -1.77 -10.70
CA TYR A 149 5.79 -3.02 -9.98
C TYR A 149 7.20 -3.57 -9.86
N GLY A 150 7.55 -4.08 -8.68
CA GLY A 150 8.76 -4.89 -8.51
C GLY A 150 8.60 -6.28 -9.15
N ASP A 151 9.60 -7.13 -8.93
CA ASP A 151 9.60 -8.50 -9.47
C ASP A 151 8.52 -9.38 -8.84
N ILE A 152 8.09 -10.42 -9.58
CA ILE A 152 7.19 -11.45 -9.05
C ILE A 152 7.95 -12.33 -8.04
N ILE A 153 7.61 -12.18 -6.75
CA ILE A 153 8.25 -12.93 -5.65
C ILE A 153 7.38 -14.06 -5.10
N ASP A 154 6.05 -14.03 -5.33
CA ASP A 154 5.12 -15.08 -4.90
C ASP A 154 4.24 -15.51 -6.08
N LYS A 155 4.65 -16.57 -6.76
CA LYS A 155 3.90 -17.16 -7.88
C LYS A 155 2.51 -17.64 -7.47
N THR A 156 2.30 -18.10 -6.24
CA THR A 156 1.00 -18.59 -5.77
C THR A 156 0.02 -17.45 -5.58
N ALA A 157 0.45 -16.32 -5.03
CA ALA A 157 -0.35 -15.10 -4.96
C ALA A 157 -0.59 -14.52 -6.35
N ALA A 158 0.46 -14.43 -7.16
CA ALA A 158 0.40 -13.80 -8.48
C ALA A 158 -0.51 -14.59 -9.47
N LYS A 159 -0.58 -15.93 -9.36
CA LYS A 159 -1.53 -16.77 -10.12
C LYS A 159 -3.01 -16.48 -9.81
N LYS A 160 -3.32 -15.80 -8.69
CA LYS A 160 -4.69 -15.40 -8.32
C LYS A 160 -5.09 -14.04 -8.90
N ASP A 161 -4.13 -13.22 -9.33
CA ASP A 161 -4.39 -11.92 -9.94
C ASP A 161 -4.64 -12.05 -11.46
N LYS A 162 -5.58 -11.27 -12.03
CA LYS A 162 -5.99 -11.39 -13.44
C LYS A 162 -4.83 -11.12 -14.39
N TYR A 163 -4.01 -10.12 -14.11
CA TYR A 163 -2.94 -9.70 -15.01
C TYR A 163 -1.69 -10.52 -14.77
N LEU A 164 -1.27 -10.66 -13.50
CA LEU A 164 -0.05 -11.39 -13.20
C LEU A 164 -0.10 -12.86 -13.65
N ARG A 165 -1.25 -13.55 -13.55
CA ARG A 165 -1.35 -14.95 -14.00
C ARG A 165 -1.06 -15.16 -15.49
N GLN A 166 -1.19 -14.12 -16.32
CA GLN A 166 -0.93 -14.20 -17.76
C GLN A 166 0.55 -14.10 -18.10
N ILE A 167 1.36 -13.59 -17.17
CA ILE A 167 2.79 -13.34 -17.35
C ILE A 167 3.67 -14.27 -16.50
N ILE A 168 3.04 -15.15 -15.73
CA ILE A 168 3.71 -16.19 -14.95
C ILE A 168 3.71 -17.48 -15.76
N ASP A 169 4.89 -17.94 -16.11
CA ASP A 169 5.12 -19.31 -16.58
C ASP A 169 4.91 -20.32 -15.43
#